data_AF-A0A3A4ZWX7-F1
#
_entry.id   AF-A0A3A4ZWX7-F1
#
_cell.length_a   1.000
_cell.length_b   1.000
_cell.length_c   1.000
_cell.angle_alpha   90.00
_cell.angle_beta   90.00
_cell.angle_gamma   90.00
#
_symmetry.space_group_name_H-M   'P 1'
#
loop_
_entity.id
_entity.type
_entity.pdbx_description
1 polymer ?
#
loop_
_entity_poly.entity_id
_entity_poly.type
_entity_poly.pdbx_seq_one_letter_code
_entity_poly.pdbx_strand_id
1 'polypeptide(L)'
;MKVPLEITFRGVEKTDFLEELIREKAATLERVSDEIISCRVAVEAPQQHQRGGRPFRVRINLNVPPGHEVAVKREASGGSIHDELPSVIRSAFDAARRKVQSLTEKKRGEVKTPVQEETMAIVVRLFREQGYGFLKTLDGRDLYFHQNSVLRNDFDRLEIGTGVRYEEEEGEDGPQASTVQIIDKPGARVSEASPVEPPPGWG
;
A
#
# COMPACT_ATOMS: atom_id res chain seq x y z
N MET A 1 4.50 12.80 3.85
CA MET A 1 4.48 11.46 3.25
C MET A 1 5.84 11.18 2.65
N LYS A 2 6.24 9.90 2.54
CA LYS A 2 7.50 9.49 1.89
C LYS A 2 7.30 9.13 0.41
N VAL A 3 6.09 8.71 0.04
CA VAL A 3 5.68 8.41 -1.35
C VAL A 3 4.71 9.50 -1.84
N PRO A 4 4.77 9.91 -3.11
CA PRO A 4 3.79 10.83 -3.70
C PRO A 4 2.35 10.32 -3.56
N LEU A 5 1.42 11.24 -3.28
CA LEU A 5 -0.02 10.95 -3.26
C LEU A 5 -0.49 10.41 -4.61
N GLU A 6 -1.13 9.24 -4.62
CA GLU A 6 -1.72 8.65 -5.81
C GLU A 6 -3.24 8.90 -5.83
N ILE A 7 -3.74 9.50 -6.91
CA ILE A 7 -5.17 9.82 -7.07
C ILE A 7 -5.68 9.15 -8.35
N THR A 8 -6.74 8.36 -8.24
CA THR A 8 -7.36 7.66 -9.38
C THR A 8 -8.85 8.00 -9.47
N PHE A 9 -9.33 8.34 -10.67
CA PHE A 9 -10.75 8.54 -10.97
C PHE A 9 -11.25 7.43 -11.90
N ARG A 10 -12.42 6.83 -11.61
CA ARG A 10 -13.04 5.79 -12.45
C ARG A 10 -14.53 6.08 -12.64
N GLY A 11 -14.96 6.29 -13.88
CA GLY A 11 -16.35 6.63 -14.18
C GLY A 11 -16.79 8.02 -13.68
N VAL A 12 -15.85 8.83 -13.18
CA VAL A 12 -16.05 10.19 -12.67
C VAL A 12 -15.20 11.13 -13.49
N GLU A 13 -15.77 12.28 -13.86
CA GLU A 13 -15.03 13.33 -14.52
C GLU A 13 -14.00 13.93 -13.55
N LYS A 14 -12.73 13.89 -13.95
CA LYS A 14 -11.65 14.54 -13.22
C LYS A 14 -11.76 16.04 -13.43
N THR A 15 -11.90 16.79 -12.35
CA THR A 15 -11.82 18.26 -12.36
C THR A 15 -10.68 18.72 -11.47
N ASP A 16 -10.08 19.87 -11.79
CA ASP A 16 -8.99 20.44 -11.00
C ASP A 16 -9.42 20.71 -9.56
N PHE A 17 -10.66 21.15 -9.36
CA PHE A 17 -11.26 21.34 -8.05
C PHE A 17 -11.26 20.06 -7.19
N LEU A 18 -11.59 18.91 -7.77
CA LEU A 18 -11.59 17.63 -7.03
C LEU A 18 -10.17 17.16 -6.71
N GLU A 19 -9.23 17.35 -7.63
CA GLU A 19 -7.83 17.02 -7.39
C GLU A 19 -7.23 17.91 -6.29
N GLU A 20 -7.47 19.22 -6.35
CA GLU A 20 -7.01 20.18 -5.35
C GLU A 20 -7.61 19.89 -3.97
N LEU A 21 -8.92 19.60 -3.90
CA LEU A 21 -9.57 19.20 -2.66
C LEU A 21 -8.93 17.93 -2.06
N ILE A 22 -8.64 16.92 -2.88
CA ILE A 22 -8.00 15.67 -2.41
C ILE A 22 -6.57 15.95 -1.93
N ARG A 23 -5.79 16.78 -2.64
CA ARG A 23 -4.43 17.17 -2.25
C ARG A 23 -4.42 17.94 -0.94
N GLU A 24 -5.30 18.91 -0.77
CA GLU A 24 -5.44 19.70 0.48
C GLU A 24 -5.75 18.79 1.67
N LYS A 25 -6.68 17.85 1.50
CA LYS A 25 -7.07 16.92 2.58
C LYS A 25 -5.97 15.89 2.88
N ALA A 26 -5.26 15.41 1.88
CA ALA A 26 -4.10 14.54 2.08
C ALA A 26 -2.98 15.24 2.87
N ALA A 27 -2.68 16.51 2.54
CA ALA A 27 -1.72 17.32 3.31
C ALA A 27 -2.16 17.51 4.77
N THR A 28 -3.46 17.54 5.04
CA THR A 28 -3.98 17.59 6.42
C THR A 28 -3.70 16.30 7.18
N LEU A 29 -3.76 15.14 6.52
CA LEU A 29 -3.42 13.85 7.15
C LEU A 29 -1.93 13.76 7.51
N GLU A 30 -1.04 14.29 6.67
CA GLU A 30 0.39 14.37 6.97
C GLU A 30 0.70 15.14 8.24
N ARG A 31 -0.04 16.21 8.52
CA ARG A 31 0.13 17.01 9.75
C ARG A 31 -0.27 16.24 11.01
N VAL A 32 -1.11 15.21 10.86
CA VAL A 32 -1.61 14.41 11.97
C VAL A 32 -0.67 13.26 12.30
N SER A 33 0.00 12.70 11.28
CA SER A 33 1.06 11.71 11.45
C SER A 33 2.08 11.87 10.32
N ASP A 34 3.29 12.25 10.70
CA ASP A 34 4.46 12.36 9.83
C ASP A 34 4.97 10.99 9.38
N GLU A 35 4.56 9.92 10.05
CA GLU A 35 4.92 8.53 9.74
C GLU A 35 4.22 7.99 8.48
N ILE A 36 3.16 8.65 7.96
CA ILE A 36 2.41 8.14 6.80
C ILE A 36 3.35 7.97 5.59
N ILE A 37 3.54 6.73 5.14
CA ILE A 37 4.40 6.42 4.00
C ILE A 37 3.71 6.76 2.69
N SER A 38 2.47 6.29 2.51
CA SER A 38 1.73 6.43 1.25
C SER A 38 0.25 6.70 1.50
N CYS A 39 -0.35 7.46 0.58
CA CYS A 39 -1.80 7.67 0.50
C CYS A 39 -2.26 7.37 -0.93
N ARG A 40 -3.18 6.42 -1.08
CA ARG A 40 -3.86 6.13 -2.35
C ARG A 40 -5.33 6.48 -2.21
N VAL A 41 -5.82 7.34 -3.11
CA VAL A 41 -7.20 7.80 -3.15
C VAL A 41 -7.83 7.35 -4.46
N ALA A 42 -8.92 6.59 -4.38
CA ALA A 42 -9.72 6.21 -5.54
C ALA A 42 -11.14 6.77 -5.43
N VAL A 43 -11.54 7.50 -6.45
CA VAL A 43 -12.89 8.06 -6.61
C VAL A 43 -13.57 7.34 -7.77
N GLU A 44 -14.66 6.64 -7.47
CA GLU A 44 -15.33 5.73 -8.41
C GLU A 44 -16.82 6.11 -8.52
N ALA A 45 -17.37 6.11 -9.72
CA ALA A 45 -18.82 6.06 -9.96
C ALA A 45 -19.13 4.71 -10.59
N PRO A 46 -19.75 3.77 -9.85
CA PRO A 46 -20.15 2.49 -10.39
C PRO A 46 -21.16 2.69 -11.52
N GLN A 47 -20.92 2.05 -12.65
CA GLN A 47 -21.87 2.02 -13.76
C GLN A 47 -22.85 0.86 -13.52
N GLN A 48 -24.03 1.11 -12.95
CA GLN A 48 -25.10 0.11 -12.92
C GLN A 48 -26.48 0.73 -13.18
N HIS A 49 -27.28 -0.03 -13.91
CA HIS A 49 -28.52 0.34 -14.59
C HIS A 49 -29.61 0.97 -13.70
N GLN A 50 -30.26 1.99 -14.29
CA GLN A 50 -31.69 2.38 -14.16
C GLN A 50 -32.41 1.89 -12.89
N ARG A 51 -32.39 2.73 -11.83
CA ARG A 51 -33.45 3.03 -10.84
C ARG A 51 -32.84 3.38 -9.48
N GLY A 52 -32.27 4.58 -9.35
CA GLY A 52 -31.96 5.19 -8.05
C GLY A 52 -30.51 5.64 -7.86
N GLY A 53 -30.22 6.90 -8.21
CA GLY A 53 -29.00 7.62 -7.85
C GLY A 53 -27.72 7.17 -8.58
N ARG A 54 -26.77 8.10 -8.76
CA ARG A 54 -25.38 7.78 -9.09
C ARG A 54 -24.58 7.75 -7.78
N PRO A 55 -24.43 6.60 -7.09
CA PRO A 55 -23.68 6.57 -5.85
C PRO A 55 -22.18 6.74 -6.16
N PHE A 56 -21.57 7.82 -5.70
CA PHE A 56 -20.11 7.93 -5.73
C PHE A 56 -19.51 7.07 -4.61
N ARG A 57 -18.37 6.45 -4.89
CA ARG A 57 -17.57 5.68 -3.94
C ARG A 57 -16.19 6.29 -3.83
N VAL A 58 -15.78 6.63 -2.61
CA VAL A 58 -14.42 7.10 -2.32
C VAL A 58 -13.72 6.06 -1.46
N ARG A 59 -12.52 5.66 -1.86
CA ARG A 59 -11.63 4.75 -1.13
C ARG A 59 -10.34 5.50 -0.82
N ILE A 60 -9.91 5.45 0.43
CA ILE A 60 -8.64 6.01 0.89
C ILE A 60 -7.89 4.87 1.56
N ASN A 61 -6.71 4.54 1.06
CA ASN A 61 -5.79 3.60 1.69
C ASN A 61 -4.56 4.37 2.14
N LEU A 62 -4.30 4.39 3.44
CA LEU A 62 -3.09 4.95 4.02
C LEU A 62 -2.23 3.81 4.55
N ASN A 63 -0.93 3.93 4.34
CA ASN A 63 0.04 3.05 4.98
C ASN A 63 0.76 3.86 6.08
N VAL A 64 0.53 3.47 7.33
CA VAL A 64 1.14 4.08 8.52
C VAL A 64 1.99 3.03 9.23
N PRO A 65 3.32 3.18 9.29
CA PRO A 65 4.20 2.29 10.03
C PRO A 65 3.93 2.31 11.55
N PRO A 66 4.29 1.23 12.27
CA PRO A 66 4.56 -0.10 11.74
C PRO A 66 3.24 -0.80 11.41
N GLY A 67 3.11 -1.23 10.15
CA GLY A 67 2.13 -2.22 9.70
C GLY A 67 0.63 -1.86 9.73
N HIS A 68 0.25 -0.60 9.96
CA HIS A 68 -1.14 -0.20 9.95
C HIS A 68 -1.58 0.25 8.56
N GLU A 69 -2.37 -0.58 7.90
CA GLU A 69 -3.14 -0.15 6.74
C GLU A 69 -4.46 0.46 7.22
N VAL A 70 -4.65 1.75 6.96
CA VAL A 70 -5.94 2.41 7.17
C VAL A 70 -6.66 2.45 5.84
N ALA A 71 -7.58 1.51 5.65
CA ALA A 71 -8.50 1.52 4.53
C ALA A 71 -9.85 2.14 4.96
N VAL A 72 -10.24 3.22 4.30
CA VAL A 72 -11.54 3.88 4.47
C VAL A 72 -12.32 3.78 3.17
N LYS A 73 -13.58 3.35 3.28
CA LYS A 73 -14.54 3.32 2.17
C LYS A 73 -15.76 4.14 2.55
N ARG A 74 -16.15 5.09 1.70
CA ARG A 74 -17.40 5.85 1.80
C ARG A 74 -18.17 5.76 0.49
N GLU A 75 -19.47 5.63 0.60
CA GLU A 75 -20.41 5.59 -0.52
C GLU A 75 -21.48 6.66 -0.27
N ALA A 76 -21.89 7.37 -1.31
CA ALA A 76 -23.07 8.23 -1.25
C ALA A 76 -24.31 7.33 -1.17
N SER A 77 -24.97 7.31 -0.03
CA SER A 77 -26.26 6.62 0.13
C SER A 77 -27.31 7.38 -0.68
N GLY A 78 -28.03 6.69 -1.56
CA GLY A 78 -29.00 7.26 -2.50
C GLY A 78 -30.26 7.87 -1.88
N GLY A 79 -30.14 8.72 -0.87
CA GLY A 79 -31.24 9.37 -0.16
C GLY A 79 -31.04 10.87 0.09
N SER A 80 -29.95 11.47 -0.37
CA SER A 80 -29.76 12.92 -0.30
C SER A 80 -29.42 13.44 -1.68
N ILE A 81 -30.33 14.22 -2.24
CA ILE A 81 -30.22 14.91 -3.54
C ILE A 81 -29.02 15.90 -3.56
N HIS A 82 -28.33 16.05 -2.42
CA HIS A 82 -27.21 16.95 -2.19
C HIS A 82 -25.89 16.27 -1.77
N ASP A 83 -25.73 14.94 -1.87
CA ASP A 83 -24.39 14.34 -1.73
C ASP A 83 -23.59 14.60 -3.01
N GLU A 84 -23.13 15.84 -3.13
CA GLU A 84 -22.14 16.25 -4.09
C GLU A 84 -20.85 15.51 -3.73
N LEU A 85 -20.22 14.83 -4.69
CA LEU A 85 -18.95 14.11 -4.53
C LEU A 85 -17.91 14.78 -3.58
N PRO A 86 -17.74 16.11 -3.53
CA PRO A 86 -16.93 16.80 -2.51
C PRO A 86 -17.27 16.46 -1.05
N SER A 87 -18.56 16.30 -0.67
CA SER A 87 -18.99 15.93 0.68
C SER A 87 -18.51 14.52 1.05
N VAL A 88 -18.62 13.58 0.12
CA VAL A 88 -18.19 12.18 0.28
C VAL A 88 -16.68 12.11 0.45
N ILE A 89 -15.94 12.89 -0.34
CA ILE A 89 -14.48 13.04 -0.22
C ILE A 89 -14.14 13.55 1.19
N ARG A 90 -14.73 14.67 1.64
CA ARG A 90 -14.49 15.23 2.97
C ARG A 90 -14.77 14.22 4.09
N SER A 91 -15.91 13.56 4.04
CA SER A 91 -16.31 12.53 5.02
C SER A 91 -15.36 11.33 5.05
N ALA A 92 -14.83 10.91 3.90
CA ALA A 92 -13.82 9.86 3.82
C ALA A 92 -12.50 10.29 4.48
N PHE A 93 -12.03 11.51 4.20
CA PHE A 93 -10.81 12.05 4.81
C PHE A 93 -10.96 12.28 6.32
N ASP A 94 -12.11 12.75 6.79
CA ASP A 94 -12.39 12.90 8.23
C ASP A 94 -12.38 11.55 8.95
N ALA A 95 -12.94 10.52 8.33
CA ALA A 95 -12.90 9.16 8.86
C ALA A 95 -11.46 8.61 8.89
N ALA A 96 -10.67 8.87 7.85
CA ALA A 96 -9.26 8.48 7.78
C ALA A 96 -8.45 9.18 8.88
N ARG A 97 -8.64 10.50 9.06
CA ARG A 97 -8.00 11.28 10.14
C ARG A 97 -8.27 10.69 11.51
N ARG A 98 -9.53 10.40 11.84
CA ARG A 98 -9.89 9.80 13.13
C ARG A 98 -9.23 8.44 13.34
N LYS A 99 -9.14 7.63 12.28
CA LYS A 99 -8.51 6.31 12.36
C LYS A 99 -7.01 6.41 12.58
N VAL A 100 -6.31 7.32 11.87
CA VAL A 100 -4.89 7.60 12.09
C VAL A 100 -4.63 8.09 13.51
N GLN A 101 -5.42 9.06 14.01
CA GLN A 101 -5.28 9.55 15.38
C GLN A 101 -5.41 8.44 16.43
N SER A 102 -6.41 7.57 16.27
CA SER A 102 -6.59 6.43 17.18
C SER A 102 -5.42 5.44 17.16
N LEU A 103 -4.71 5.30 16.03
CA LEU A 103 -3.51 4.46 15.94
C LEU A 103 -2.33 5.12 16.66
N THR A 104 -2.12 6.42 16.45
CA THR A 104 -1.07 7.19 17.13
C THR A 104 -1.27 7.23 18.65
N GLU A 105 -2.52 7.34 19.12
CA GLU A 105 -2.84 7.34 20.55
C GLU A 105 -2.62 5.97 21.21
N LYS A 106 -2.92 4.87 20.51
CA LYS A 106 -2.67 3.50 21.01
C LYS A 106 -1.18 3.17 21.13
N LYS A 107 -0.35 3.62 20.17
CA LYS A 107 1.12 3.50 20.27
C LYS A 107 1.69 4.15 21.53
N ARG A 108 1.06 5.20 22.06
CA ARG A 108 1.56 5.94 23.23
C ARG A 108 1.23 5.27 24.57
N GLY A 109 0.30 4.30 24.58
CA GLY A 109 -0.17 3.61 25.78
C GLY A 109 0.45 2.23 26.03
N GLU A 110 1.01 1.59 25.01
CA GLU A 110 1.61 0.25 25.12
C GLU A 110 3.14 0.32 24.98
N VAL A 111 3.81 0.40 26.13
CA VAL A 111 5.23 0.03 26.24
C VAL A 111 5.35 -1.47 25.99
N LYS A 112 5.84 -1.89 24.81
CA LYS A 112 6.58 -3.15 24.62
C LYS A 112 7.30 -3.24 23.26
N THR A 113 8.62 -3.00 23.34
CA THR A 113 9.71 -3.50 22.47
C THR A 113 9.91 -2.87 21.07
N PRO A 114 11.06 -2.22 20.81
CA PRO A 114 11.38 -1.55 19.54
C PRO A 114 12.10 -2.49 18.55
N VAL A 115 11.37 -3.39 17.88
CA VAL A 115 11.93 -4.20 16.76
C VAL A 115 10.97 -4.28 15.55
N GLN A 116 9.75 -3.75 15.64
CA GLN A 116 8.72 -3.97 14.61
C GLN A 116 8.78 -2.99 13.42
N GLU A 117 9.54 -1.88 13.51
CA GLU A 117 9.60 -0.85 12.46
C GLU A 117 10.58 -1.16 11.31
N GLU A 118 11.46 -2.15 11.46
CA GLU A 118 12.50 -2.51 10.48
C GLU A 118 12.10 -3.67 9.54
N THR A 119 10.90 -4.20 9.70
CA THR A 119 10.41 -5.45 9.08
C THR A 119 9.84 -5.29 7.67
N MET A 120 10.28 -4.29 6.90
CA MET A 120 9.84 -4.12 5.50
C MET A 120 11.01 -4.30 4.53
N ALA A 121 10.75 -4.99 3.42
CA ALA A 121 11.74 -5.24 2.40
C ALA A 121 11.12 -5.45 1.01
N ILE A 122 11.96 -5.48 -0.03
CA ILE A 122 11.56 -5.75 -1.41
C ILE A 122 12.24 -7.04 -1.87
N VAL A 123 11.52 -7.94 -2.53
CA VAL A 123 12.12 -9.12 -3.17
C VAL A 123 13.03 -8.65 -4.32
N VAL A 124 14.34 -8.86 -4.19
CA VAL A 124 15.31 -8.48 -5.24
C VAL A 124 15.82 -9.67 -6.04
N ARG A 125 15.72 -10.89 -5.48
CA ARG A 125 16.05 -12.15 -6.16
C ARG A 125 15.07 -13.23 -5.75
N LEU A 126 14.66 -14.07 -6.69
CA LEU A 126 13.72 -15.17 -6.45
C LEU A 126 14.10 -16.38 -7.31
N PHE A 127 14.30 -17.53 -6.67
CA PHE A 127 14.69 -18.79 -7.27
C PHE A 127 13.56 -19.79 -7.08
N ARG A 128 12.58 -19.76 -7.99
CA ARG A 128 11.31 -20.49 -7.83
C ARG A 128 11.49 -22.00 -7.78
N GLU A 129 12.30 -22.53 -8.68
CA GLU A 129 12.58 -23.96 -8.77
C GLU A 129 13.31 -24.49 -7.53
N GLN A 130 14.13 -23.63 -6.91
CA GLN A 130 14.89 -23.98 -5.71
C GLN A 130 14.17 -23.60 -4.40
N GLY A 131 13.04 -22.89 -4.47
CA GLY A 131 12.19 -22.59 -3.31
C GLY A 131 12.73 -21.52 -2.36
N TYR A 132 13.56 -20.57 -2.82
CA TYR A 132 14.10 -19.51 -1.96
C TYR A 132 14.25 -18.17 -2.68
N GLY A 133 14.57 -17.11 -1.93
CA GLY A 133 14.86 -15.80 -2.49
C GLY A 133 15.64 -14.87 -1.53
N PHE A 134 15.82 -13.63 -1.96
CA PHE A 134 16.45 -12.57 -1.17
C PHE A 134 15.62 -11.31 -1.15
N LEU A 135 15.53 -10.73 0.04
CA LEU A 135 14.88 -9.46 0.33
C LEU A 135 15.94 -8.36 0.45
N LYS A 136 15.62 -7.17 -0.04
CA LYS A 136 16.38 -5.94 0.19
C LYS A 136 15.67 -5.14 1.28
N THR A 137 16.28 -5.06 2.44
CA THR A 137 15.76 -4.30 3.59
C THR A 137 15.94 -2.79 3.36
N LEU A 138 15.26 -1.96 4.15
CA LEU A 138 15.33 -0.50 4.01
C LEU A 138 16.70 0.09 4.35
N ASP A 139 17.47 -0.59 5.21
CA ASP A 139 18.87 -0.27 5.54
C ASP A 139 19.87 -0.83 4.51
N GLY A 140 19.37 -1.49 3.46
CA GLY A 140 20.17 -1.91 2.31
C GLY A 140 20.84 -3.28 2.43
N ARG A 141 20.53 -4.05 3.49
CA ARG A 141 20.98 -5.43 3.64
C ARG A 141 20.21 -6.36 2.71
N ASP A 142 20.87 -7.43 2.30
CA ASP A 142 20.25 -8.53 1.58
C ASP A 142 19.94 -9.64 2.60
N LEU A 143 18.69 -10.05 2.72
CA LEU A 143 18.23 -11.04 3.68
C LEU A 143 17.66 -12.26 2.96
N TYR A 144 18.16 -13.45 3.31
CA TYR A 144 17.70 -14.71 2.75
C TYR A 144 16.30 -15.08 3.25
N PHE A 145 15.47 -15.72 2.42
CA PHE A 145 14.22 -16.35 2.86
C PHE A 145 13.95 -17.64 2.08
N HIS A 146 13.32 -18.61 2.74
CA HIS A 146 12.87 -19.85 2.12
C HIS A 146 11.35 -19.79 1.84
N GLN A 147 10.84 -20.62 0.93
CA GLN A 147 9.41 -20.70 0.60
C GLN A 147 8.54 -20.99 1.84
N ASN A 148 9.06 -21.76 2.79
CA ASN A 148 8.37 -22.09 4.05
C ASN A 148 8.17 -20.87 4.95
N SER A 149 9.02 -19.84 4.80
CA SER A 149 8.87 -18.57 5.50
C SER A 149 7.72 -17.74 4.92
N VAL A 150 7.27 -18.02 3.69
CA VAL A 150 6.20 -17.26 3.04
C VAL A 150 4.83 -17.73 3.52
N LEU A 151 4.10 -16.83 4.18
CA LEU A 151 2.79 -17.14 4.73
C LEU A 151 1.77 -17.46 3.62
N ARG A 152 0.75 -18.24 4.01
CA ARG A 152 -0.41 -18.59 3.16
C ARG A 152 -0.05 -19.33 1.87
N ASN A 153 1.14 -19.93 1.80
CA ASN A 153 1.68 -20.54 0.59
C ASN A 153 1.72 -19.56 -0.59
N ASP A 154 1.93 -18.27 -0.30
CA ASP A 154 1.97 -17.21 -1.32
C ASP A 154 3.34 -17.14 -2.05
N PHE A 155 4.24 -18.12 -1.90
CA PHE A 155 5.56 -18.10 -2.55
C PHE A 155 5.43 -17.98 -4.08
N ASP A 156 4.52 -18.72 -4.69
CA ASP A 156 4.25 -18.66 -6.13
C ASP A 156 3.78 -17.28 -6.61
N ARG A 157 3.25 -16.48 -5.68
CA ARG A 157 2.73 -15.14 -5.92
C ARG A 157 3.81 -14.07 -5.80
N LEU A 158 5.00 -14.38 -5.30
CA LEU A 158 6.12 -13.43 -5.23
C LEU A 158 6.69 -13.16 -6.61
N GLU A 159 7.08 -11.92 -6.85
CA GLU A 159 7.82 -11.47 -8.04
C GLU A 159 8.97 -10.57 -7.58
N ILE A 160 10.02 -10.44 -8.39
CA ILE A 160 11.05 -9.43 -8.14
C ILE A 160 10.38 -8.05 -8.15
N GLY A 161 10.66 -7.23 -7.14
CA GLY A 161 9.98 -5.96 -6.88
C GLY A 161 8.77 -6.08 -5.94
N THR A 162 8.38 -7.27 -5.50
CA THR A 162 7.31 -7.44 -4.50
C THR A 162 7.72 -6.86 -3.16
N GLY A 163 6.93 -5.93 -2.65
CA GLY A 163 7.05 -5.45 -1.28
C GLY A 163 6.55 -6.52 -0.32
N VAL A 164 7.35 -6.82 0.69
CA VAL A 164 7.02 -7.78 1.74
C VAL A 164 7.24 -7.18 3.13
N ARG A 165 6.48 -7.68 4.10
CA ARG A 165 6.85 -7.62 5.50
C ARG A 165 7.61 -8.89 5.86
N TYR A 166 8.63 -8.80 6.69
CA TYR A 166 9.39 -9.96 7.12
C TYR A 166 9.72 -9.94 8.62
N GLU A 167 9.91 -11.10 9.24
CA GLU A 167 10.52 -11.18 10.58
C GLU A 167 11.94 -11.74 10.44
N GLU A 168 12.92 -11.11 11.08
CA GLU A 168 14.33 -11.55 11.08
C GLU A 168 14.57 -12.55 12.22
N GLU A 169 15.34 -13.59 11.94
CA GLU A 169 15.82 -14.57 12.91
C GLU A 169 17.27 -14.94 12.59
N GLU A 170 18.07 -15.30 13.59
CA GLU A 170 19.39 -15.88 13.36
C GLU A 170 19.27 -17.32 12.85
N GLY A 171 19.75 -17.57 11.63
CA GLY A 171 19.88 -18.89 11.03
C GLY A 171 21.30 -19.44 11.12
N GLU A 172 21.50 -20.64 10.58
CA GLU A 172 22.81 -21.33 10.58
C GLU A 172 23.88 -20.56 9.79
N ASP A 173 23.50 -19.89 8.70
CA ASP A 173 24.38 -19.07 7.85
C ASP A 173 24.26 -17.57 8.13
N GLY A 174 23.67 -17.19 9.27
CA GLY A 174 23.43 -15.81 9.68
C GLY A 174 21.97 -15.37 9.59
N PRO A 175 21.71 -14.05 9.67
CA PRO A 175 20.35 -13.52 9.71
C PRO A 175 19.54 -13.88 8.47
N GLN A 176 18.31 -14.35 8.68
CA GLN A 176 17.36 -14.74 7.63
C GLN A 176 15.94 -14.30 7.97
N ALA A 177 15.06 -14.28 6.98
CA ALA A 177 13.64 -14.04 7.19
C ALA A 177 12.92 -15.35 7.55
N SER A 178 12.35 -15.40 8.75
CA SER A 178 11.56 -16.54 9.26
C SER A 178 10.08 -16.43 8.89
N THR A 179 9.57 -15.21 8.74
CA THR A 179 8.23 -14.90 8.27
C THR A 179 8.32 -13.95 7.08
N VAL A 180 7.56 -14.18 6.01
CA VAL A 180 7.44 -13.29 4.85
C VAL A 180 5.97 -13.16 4.45
N GLN A 181 5.48 -11.93 4.38
CA GLN A 181 4.10 -11.61 4.02
C GLN A 181 4.08 -10.59 2.89
N ILE A 182 3.40 -10.91 1.79
CA ILE A 182 3.21 -9.97 0.68
C ILE A 182 2.40 -8.76 1.15
N ILE A 183 2.93 -7.55 0.94
CA ILE A 183 2.24 -6.28 1.23
C ILE A 183 1.90 -5.49 -0.03
N ASP A 184 2.71 -5.57 -1.08
CA ASP A 184 2.45 -4.92 -2.36
C ASP A 184 3.05 -5.75 -3.49
N LYS A 185 2.30 -5.95 -4.58
CA LYS A 185 2.81 -6.61 -5.77
C LYS A 185 3.13 -5.57 -6.84
N PRO A 186 4.25 -5.70 -7.57
CA PRO A 186 4.42 -4.94 -8.79
C PRO A 186 3.22 -5.23 -9.70
N GLY A 187 2.55 -4.19 -10.16
CA GLY A 187 1.29 -4.32 -10.90
C GLY A 187 1.47 -5.20 -12.14
N ALA A 188 0.56 -6.15 -12.33
CA ALA A 188 0.40 -6.89 -13.58
C ALA A 188 0.02 -5.93 -14.73
N ARG A 189 1.04 -5.26 -15.28
CA ARG A 189 1.08 -4.65 -16.61
C ARG A 189 2.51 -4.79 -17.11
N VAL A 190 2.88 -6.02 -17.45
CA VAL A 190 3.89 -6.25 -18.49
C VAL A 190 3.08 -6.66 -19.72
N SER A 191 2.66 -5.66 -20.50
CA SER A 191 2.53 -5.87 -21.93
C SER A 191 3.90 -6.30 -22.46
N GLU A 192 3.88 -7.25 -23.38
CA GLU A 192 5.03 -7.80 -24.10
C GLU A 192 6.12 -6.76 -24.45
N ALA A 193 7.36 -7.26 -24.45
CA ALA A 193 8.58 -6.72 -25.04
C ALA A 193 9.30 -5.58 -24.30
N SER A 194 10.44 -5.92 -23.70
CA SER A 194 11.74 -5.39 -24.16
C SER A 194 12.85 -6.38 -23.80
N PRO A 195 13.58 -6.96 -24.78
CA PRO A 195 14.78 -7.73 -24.50
C PRO A 195 15.85 -6.78 -23.94
N VAL A 196 16.43 -7.15 -22.80
CA VAL A 196 17.67 -6.52 -22.33
C VAL A 196 18.76 -6.98 -23.29
N GLU A 197 19.29 -6.06 -24.10
CA GLU A 197 20.49 -6.33 -24.89
C GLU A 197 21.65 -6.60 -23.93
N PRO A 198 22.42 -7.68 -24.13
CA PRO A 198 23.63 -7.91 -23.34
C PRO A 198 24.69 -6.84 -23.67
N PRO A 199 25.52 -6.46 -22.70
CA PRO A 199 26.54 -5.43 -22.90
C PRO A 199 27.54 -5.82 -24.01
N PRO A 200 28.08 -4.84 -24.76
CA PRO A 200 29.01 -5.14 -25.85
C PRO A 200 30.28 -5.81 -25.31
N GLY A 201 30.62 -7.00 -25.82
CA GLY A 201 31.94 -7.61 -25.59
C GLY A 201 31.98 -9.09 -25.17
N TRP A 202 30.87 -9.84 -25.25
CA TRP A 202 30.90 -11.30 -25.05
C TRP A 202 30.39 -12.03 -26.29
N GLY A 203 31.33 -12.56 -27.08
CA GLY A 203 31.14 -13.64 -28.07
C GLY A 203 30.79 -13.21 -29.48
#